data_AF-A0A3N9VL77-F1
#
_entry.id   AF-A0A3N9VL77-F1
#
_cell.length_a   1.000
_cell.length_b   1.000
_cell.length_c   1.000
_cell.angle_alpha   90.00
_cell.angle_beta   90.00
_cell.angle_gamma   90.00
#
_symmetry.space_group_name_H-M   'P 1'
#
loop_
_entity.id
_entity.type
_entity.pdbx_description
1 polymer ?
#
loop_
_entity_poly.entity_id
_entity_poly.type
_entity_poly.pdbx_seq_one_letter_code
_entity_poly.pdbx_strand_id
1 'polypeptide(L)' 'MTNETCALFSEIAFWGWVFSCAGFTFYSFPSRGIFVKKSAVAWGGIFLLCYAVWGFTMVCF' A
#
# COMPACT_ATOMS: atom_id res chain seq x y z
N MET A 1 -22.54 2.64 2.18
CA MET A 1 -21.90 1.72 1.21
C MET A 1 -22.47 0.35 1.45
N THR A 2 -22.77 -0.43 0.41
CA THR A 2 -23.17 -1.83 0.56
C THR A 2 -21.97 -2.66 1.03
N ASN A 3 -22.20 -3.69 1.85
CA ASN A 3 -21.14 -4.56 2.39
C ASN A 3 -20.23 -5.12 1.29
N GLU A 4 -20.78 -5.44 0.12
CA GLU A 4 -20.06 -5.94 -1.05
C GLU A 4 -19.05 -4.92 -1.60
N THR A 5 -19.44 -3.64 -1.66
CA THR A 5 -18.54 -2.56 -2.10
C THR A 5 -17.40 -2.35 -1.10
N CYS A 6 -17.68 -2.40 0.21
CA CYS A 6 -16.64 -2.34 1.23
C CYS A 6 -15.70 -3.55 1.17
N ALA A 7 -16.19 -4.75 0.87
CA ALA A 7 -15.37 -5.95 0.67
C ALA A 7 -14.38 -5.76 -0.46
N LEU A 8 -14.87 -5.30 -1.61
CA LEU A 8 -14.08 -5.11 -2.81
C LEU A 8 -13.01 -4.03 -2.61
N PHE A 9 -13.35 -2.90 -1.97
CA PHE A 9 -12.36 -1.88 -1.63
C PHE A 9 -11.34 -2.38 -0.59
N SER A 10 -11.75 -3.19 0.37
CA SER A 10 -10.84 -3.80 1.36
C SER A 10 -9.84 -4.73 0.68
N GLU A 11 -10.28 -5.57 -0.24
CA GLU A 11 -9.40 -6.48 -0.98
C GLU A 11 -8.42 -5.70 -1.88
N ILE A 12 -8.90 -4.69 -2.63
CA ILE A 12 -8.04 -3.84 -3.46
C ILE A 12 -7.00 -3.10 -2.60
N ALA A 13 -7.43 -2.53 -1.47
CA ALA A 13 -6.53 -1.80 -0.59
C ALA A 13 -5.48 -2.71 0.05
N PHE A 14 -5.87 -3.94 0.43
CA PHE A 14 -4.95 -4.94 0.94
C PHE A 14 -3.90 -5.35 -0.11
N TRP A 15 -4.33 -5.70 -1.32
CA TRP A 15 -3.38 -6.05 -2.38
C TRP A 15 -2.51 -4.87 -2.79
N GLY A 16 -3.07 -3.65 -2.88
CA GLY A 16 -2.32 -2.43 -3.11
C GLY A 16 -1.25 -2.19 -2.06
N TRP A 17 -1.56 -2.44 -0.79
CA TRP A 17 -0.62 -2.40 0.32
C TRP A 17 0.51 -3.43 0.15
N VAL A 18 0.19 -4.69 -0.18
CA VAL A 18 1.20 -5.73 -0.45
C VAL A 18 2.11 -5.38 -1.64
N PHE A 19 1.55 -4.92 -2.76
CA PHE A 19 2.34 -4.50 -3.92
C PHE A 19 3.22 -3.28 -3.62
N SER A 20 2.75 -2.37 -2.77
CA SER A 20 3.54 -1.22 -2.35
C SER A 20 4.75 -1.63 -1.50
N CYS A 21 4.68 -2.69 -0.69
CA CYS A 21 5.85 -3.27 -0.01
C CYS A 21 6.89 -3.78 -1.01
N ALA A 22 6.43 -4.53 -2.03
CA ALA A 22 7.31 -5.04 -3.06
C ALA A 22 7.98 -3.88 -3.81
N GLY A 23 7.20 -2.90 -4.26
CA GLY A 23 7.71 -1.70 -4.92
C GLY A 23 8.70 -0.92 -4.05
N PHE A 24 8.38 -0.73 -2.77
CA PHE A 24 9.28 -0.08 -1.82
C PHE A 24 10.61 -0.84 -1.74
N THR A 25 10.59 -2.16 -1.61
CA THR A 25 11.80 -2.97 -1.48
C THR A 25 12.65 -2.91 -2.76
N PHE A 26 12.06 -3.19 -3.92
CA PHE A 26 12.79 -3.27 -5.19
C PHE A 26 13.28 -1.90 -5.69
N TYR A 27 12.48 -0.84 -5.54
CA TYR A 27 12.83 0.46 -6.10
C TYR A 27 13.50 1.40 -5.10
N SER A 28 13.33 1.20 -3.78
CA SER A 28 14.04 2.01 -2.78
C SER A 28 15.42 1.44 -2.46
N PHE A 29 15.61 0.13 -2.64
CA PHE A 29 16.87 -0.58 -2.42
C PHE A 29 17.28 -1.39 -3.66
N PRO A 30 17.57 -0.74 -4.80
CA PRO A 30 17.91 -1.45 -6.04
C PRO A 30 19.25 -2.21 -5.96
N SER A 31 20.15 -1.81 -5.05
CA SER A 31 21.43 -2.48 -4.82
C SER A 31 21.89 -2.27 -3.37
N ARG A 32 22.82 -3.11 -2.90
CA ARG A 32 23.38 -3.01 -1.54
C ARG A 32 24.00 -1.63 -1.32
N GLY A 33 23.59 -0.97 -0.23
CA GLY A 33 24.10 0.33 0.17
C GLY A 33 23.52 1.52 -0.61
N ILE A 34 22.66 1.29 -1.62
CA ILE A 34 21.99 2.35 -2.36
C ILE A 34 20.56 2.49 -1.85
N PHE A 35 20.24 3.66 -1.29
CA PHE A 35 18.89 4.01 -0.89
C PHE A 35 18.36 5.17 -1.74
N VAL A 36 17.29 4.91 -2.50
CA VAL A 36 16.68 5.90 -3.38
C VAL A 36 15.53 6.59 -2.62
N LYS A 37 15.85 7.71 -1.95
CA LYS A 37 14.89 8.46 -1.13
C LYS A 37 13.59 8.84 -1.85
N LYS A 38 13.67 9.28 -3.12
CA LYS A 38 12.49 9.66 -3.91
C LYS A 38 11.53 8.48 -4.09
N SER A 39 12.09 7.32 -4.37
CA SER A 39 11.35 6.07 -4.53
C SER A 39 10.74 5.63 -3.20
N ALA A 40 11.52 5.70 -2.12
CA ALA A 40 11.07 5.39 -0.77
C ALA A 40 9.90 6.25 -0.32
N VAL A 41 9.93 7.56 -0.62
CA VAL A 41 8.83 8.47 -0.29
C VAL A 41 7.59 8.15 -1.12
N ALA A 42 7.75 7.89 -2.43
CA ALA A 42 6.61 7.55 -3.30
C ALA A 42 5.94 6.22 -2.87
N TRP A 43 6.72 5.13 -2.78
CA TRP A 43 6.19 3.83 -2.41
C TRP A 43 5.75 3.76 -0.94
N GLY A 44 6.46 4.43 -0.04
CA GLY A 44 6.05 4.57 1.37
C GLY A 44 4.76 5.37 1.54
N GLY A 45 4.56 6.41 0.71
CA GLY A 45 3.31 7.16 0.67
C GLY A 45 2.13 6.31 0.17
N ILE A 46 2.34 5.55 -0.91
CA ILE A 46 1.33 4.61 -1.44
C ILE A 46 1.01 3.53 -0.38
N PHE A 47 2.02 3.01 0.30
CA PHE A 47 1.86 2.04 1.39
C PHE A 47 0.98 2.59 2.52
N LEU A 48 1.24 3.81 2.99
CA LEU A 48 0.42 4.45 4.02
C LEU A 48 -1.02 4.69 3.56
N LEU A 49 -1.22 5.14 2.31
CA LEU A 49 -2.55 5.35 1.76
C LEU A 49 -3.34 4.06 1.65
N CYS A 50 -2.75 3.00 1.08
CA CYS A 50 -3.40 1.70 0.98
C CYS A 50 -3.74 1.11 2.34
N TYR A 51 -2.84 1.26 3.33
CA TYR A 51 -3.10 0.84 4.70
C TYR A 51 -4.27 1.60 5.35
N ALA A 52 -4.30 2.93 5.19
CA ALA A 52 -5.38 3.76 5.73
C ALA A 52 -6.74 3.43 5.10
N VAL A 53 -6.79 3.24 3.78
CA VAL A 53 -8.00 2.85 3.06
C VAL A 53 -8.46 1.45 3.49
N TRP A 54 -7.53 0.51 3.63
CA TRP A 54 -7.84 -0.84 4.12
C TRP A 54 -8.41 -0.82 5.55
N GLY A 55 -7.76 -0.09 6.47
CA GLY A 55 -8.26 0.08 7.84
C GLY A 55 -9.65 0.72 7.89
N PHE A 56 -9.90 1.75 7.07
CA PHE A 56 -11.22 2.40 7.01
C PHE A 56 -12.30 1.46 6.47
N THR A 57 -12.00 0.71 5.41
CA THR A 57 -12.95 -0.24 4.81
C THR A 57 -13.27 -1.43 5.72
N MET A 58 -12.34 -1.83 6.59
CA MET A 58 -12.59 -2.81 7.65
C MET A 58 -13.55 -2.29 8.74
N VAL A 59 -13.57 -0.99 9.02
CA VAL A 59 -14.54 -0.38 9.97
C VAL A 59 -15.94 -0.25 9.36
N CYS A 60 -16.07 -0.31 8.04
CA CYS A 60 -17.37 -0.38 7.37
C CYS A 60 -18.01 -1.78 7.41
N PHE A 61 -17.30 -2.80 7.91
CA PHE A 61 -17.81 -4.16 8.13
C PHE A 61 -18.34 -4.37 9.54
#